data_AF-A0A0B0Q138-F1
#
_entry.id   AF-A0A0B0Q138-F1
#
_cell.length_a   1.000
_cell.length_b   1.000
_cell.length_c   1.000
_cell.angle_alpha   90.00
_cell.angle_beta   90.00
_cell.angle_gamma   90.00
#
_symmetry.space_group_name_H-M   'P 1'
#
loop_
_entity.id
_entity.type
_entity.pdbx_description
1 polymer ?
#
loop_
_entity_poly.entity_id
_entity_poly.type
_entity_poly.pdbx_seq_one_letter_code
_entity_poly.pdbx_strand_id
1 'polypeptide(L)'
;MGDNLFEGLPPPSHHQQLQGKENEEEEGKEGNQISFSLKTSSSSNNKEASPKPVLKSALKRPKPTESNPEAAVQEKRLRFKMTTDASETQVIEAMQKIASHIKNPTKFSKASKLAIQLIQAGSVKGGTSEHFFAILEAAMSSTTSCTDPSVRGDYHSLFSAAQDAAECLNKRQKNQLTVWTFRAVMANDFLTDDSFVFSKTASKLKDAICSLPFATEDDDIDEAATLKDETETGNDEDDKKQTIVESAEENNKDESDPFGLDALIPSSGKKDDRAKGRKDVATKSRKDDEEDTKIFLKSKREALISCLEIAARRYKTPWCQTVIDILVKHAFDNVARFTSQQRDAIEKLWASVREQQIRRKQGKSVTGKLDVNAFEWLQQKYSTEKISIRHSVGASGDRRCQQWLG
;
A
#
# COMPACT_ATOMS: atom_id res chain seq x y z
N MET A 1 -8.57 -6.93 24.68
CA MET A 1 -9.22 -5.62 24.90
C MET A 1 -9.65 -5.08 23.54
N GLY A 2 -10.89 -4.58 23.43
CA GLY A 2 -11.46 -4.17 22.14
C GLY A 2 -11.01 -2.76 21.76
N ASP A 3 -10.06 -2.67 20.83
CA ASP A 3 -9.70 -1.41 20.21
C ASP A 3 -10.82 -1.00 19.24
N ASN A 4 -11.39 0.17 19.51
CA ASN A 4 -12.52 0.72 18.77
C ASN A 4 -12.12 1.00 17.32
N LEU A 5 -12.60 0.13 16.41
CA LEU A 5 -12.34 0.02 14.96
C LEU A 5 -12.66 1.28 14.11
N PHE A 6 -13.03 2.41 14.73
CA PHE A 6 -13.50 3.61 14.04
C PHE A 6 -13.03 4.91 14.69
N GLU A 7 -11.86 4.93 15.30
CA GLU A 7 -11.27 6.14 15.82
C GLU A 7 -10.86 7.08 14.67
N GLY A 8 -11.77 7.99 14.30
CA GLY A 8 -11.56 9.00 13.26
C GLY A 8 -12.70 9.23 12.27
N LEU A 9 -13.84 8.53 12.40
CA LEU A 9 -15.05 8.82 11.62
C LEU A 9 -16.08 9.58 12.47
N PRO A 10 -16.73 10.63 11.94
CA PRO A 10 -17.83 11.29 12.65
C PRO A 10 -19.02 10.33 12.80
N PRO A 11 -19.71 10.33 13.95
CA PRO A 11 -20.83 9.42 14.19
C PRO A 11 -22.03 9.73 13.27
N PRO A 12 -22.83 8.73 12.90
CA PRO A 12 -24.01 8.92 12.06
C PRO A 12 -25.09 9.72 12.80
N SER A 13 -25.46 10.87 12.24
CA SER A 13 -26.55 11.69 12.80
C SER A 13 -27.90 11.00 12.60
N HIS A 14 -28.54 10.61 13.71
CA HIS A 14 -29.93 10.18 13.72
C HIS A 14 -30.83 11.33 13.25
N HIS A 15 -31.68 11.03 12.26
CA HIS A 15 -32.82 11.87 11.93
C HIS A 15 -33.93 11.61 12.95
N GLN A 16 -34.26 12.58 13.80
CA GLN A 16 -35.58 12.64 14.41
C GLN A 16 -36.07 14.08 14.57
N GLN A 17 -37.05 14.38 13.72
CA GLN A 17 -38.28 15.12 13.98
C GLN A 17 -38.25 16.65 14.07
N LEU A 18 -38.71 17.23 12.95
CA LEU A 18 -39.49 18.45 12.86
C LEU A 18 -40.75 18.38 13.74
N GLN A 19 -40.88 19.31 14.69
CA GLN A 19 -42.15 19.92 15.07
C GLN A 19 -41.90 21.42 15.29
N GLY A 20 -42.60 22.24 14.50
CA GLY A 20 -42.52 23.70 14.60
C GLY A 20 -43.51 24.28 15.61
N LYS A 21 -43.33 25.58 15.90
CA LYS A 21 -44.43 26.55 15.99
C LYS A 21 -43.91 27.99 16.06
N GLU A 22 -44.72 28.85 15.45
CA GLU A 22 -44.62 30.30 15.25
C GLU A 22 -44.85 31.12 16.53
N ASN A 23 -44.38 32.38 16.51
CA ASN A 23 -45.00 33.64 16.99
C ASN A 23 -43.88 34.64 17.35
N GLU A 24 -43.70 35.70 16.58
CA GLU A 24 -44.30 37.06 16.67
C GLU A 24 -43.39 38.06 17.40
N GLU A 25 -43.46 39.30 16.93
CA GLU A 25 -42.60 40.46 17.14
C GLU A 25 -42.68 41.02 18.57
N GLU A 26 -41.58 41.62 19.07
CA GLU A 26 -41.60 42.97 19.65
C GLU A 26 -40.19 43.53 19.90
N GLU A 27 -40.07 44.85 19.72
CA GLU A 27 -38.87 45.67 19.91
C GLU A 27 -38.40 45.76 21.37
N GLY A 28 -37.08 45.97 21.56
CA GLY A 28 -36.54 46.41 22.83
C GLY A 28 -35.02 46.62 22.79
N LYS A 29 -34.60 47.87 22.65
CA LYS A 29 -33.21 48.33 22.81
C LYS A 29 -32.71 48.07 24.23
N GLU A 30 -31.47 47.61 24.37
CA GLU A 30 -30.47 48.21 25.26
C GLU A 30 -29.08 47.60 25.02
N GLY A 31 -28.07 48.46 25.04
CA GLY A 31 -26.71 48.13 24.67
C GLY A 31 -25.91 47.48 25.79
N ASN A 32 -24.82 46.80 25.42
CA ASN A 32 -23.64 46.85 26.26
C ASN A 32 -22.35 46.71 25.43
N GLN A 33 -21.48 47.70 25.61
CA GLN A 33 -20.14 47.76 25.05
C GLN A 33 -19.22 46.84 25.86
N ILE A 34 -18.40 46.03 25.19
CA ILE A 34 -17.16 45.53 25.78
C ILE A 34 -16.02 45.78 24.80
N SER A 35 -15.30 46.85 25.08
CA SER A 35 -13.99 47.20 24.55
C SER A 35 -12.89 46.39 25.26
N PHE A 36 -11.93 45.83 24.53
CA PHE A 36 -10.57 45.65 25.07
C PHE A 36 -9.50 45.95 24.02
N SER A 37 -8.65 46.89 24.40
CA SER A 37 -7.61 47.56 23.65
C SER A 37 -6.33 46.72 23.50
N LEU A 38 -5.75 46.71 22.30
CA LEU A 38 -4.38 46.25 22.09
C LEU A 38 -3.39 47.36 22.48
N LYS A 39 -2.57 47.09 23.50
CA LYS A 39 -1.41 47.91 23.85
C LYS A 39 -0.21 47.51 23.00
N THR A 40 0.34 48.52 22.34
CA THR A 40 1.66 48.57 21.71
C THR A 40 2.77 48.58 22.76
N SER A 41 3.84 47.83 22.54
CA SER A 41 5.14 48.07 23.16
C SER A 41 6.22 48.09 22.07
N SER A 42 6.88 49.24 21.99
CA SER A 42 7.95 49.61 21.08
C SER A 42 9.34 49.13 21.54
N SER A 43 10.25 49.10 20.56
CA SER A 43 11.70 49.34 20.66
C SER A 43 12.61 48.11 20.57
N SER A 44 13.32 47.94 19.45
CA SER A 44 14.68 48.51 19.29
C SER A 44 15.32 48.05 17.97
N ASN A 45 16.05 48.97 17.35
CA ASN A 45 16.80 48.83 16.10
C ASN A 45 18.00 47.87 16.23
N ASN A 46 18.33 47.14 15.16
CA ASN A 46 19.67 47.21 14.55
C ASN A 46 19.67 46.69 13.10
N LYS A 47 20.42 47.43 12.26
CA LYS A 47 20.66 47.25 10.83
C LYS A 47 21.56 46.03 10.58
N GLU A 48 21.37 45.28 9.49
CA GLU A 48 22.34 45.21 8.38
C GLU A 48 21.81 44.45 7.16
N ALA A 49 22.45 44.68 6.01
CA ALA A 49 21.90 44.65 4.67
C ALA A 49 21.82 43.26 4.00
N SER A 50 20.84 43.09 3.11
CA SER A 50 20.73 41.99 2.15
C SER A 50 21.22 42.44 0.75
N PRO A 51 22.02 41.62 0.02
CA PRO A 51 22.49 41.99 -1.32
C PRO A 51 21.48 41.64 -2.42
N LYS A 52 21.51 42.47 -3.48
CA LYS A 52 20.62 42.52 -4.64
C LYS A 52 20.81 41.35 -5.63
N PRO A 53 19.79 41.00 -6.43
CA PRO A 53 19.88 39.95 -7.46
C PRO A 53 20.63 40.44 -8.71
N VAL A 54 21.55 39.60 -9.22
CA VAL A 54 22.31 39.86 -10.45
C VAL A 54 21.47 39.44 -11.67
N LEU A 55 21.08 40.42 -12.47
CA LEU A 55 20.51 40.24 -13.80
C LEU A 55 21.62 39.82 -14.78
N LYS A 56 21.54 38.60 -15.32
CA LYS A 56 22.37 38.17 -16.45
C LYS A 56 21.67 38.53 -17.76
N SER A 57 22.28 39.47 -18.48
CA SER A 57 21.96 39.84 -19.86
C SER A 57 22.81 39.03 -20.86
N ALA A 58 22.41 39.13 -22.13
CA ALA A 58 23.12 38.78 -23.36
C ALA A 58 22.87 37.38 -23.96
N LEU A 59 21.65 37.24 -24.51
CA LEU A 59 21.34 36.39 -25.65
C LEU A 59 21.74 37.13 -26.94
N LYS A 60 22.81 36.72 -27.65
CA LYS A 60 22.99 37.04 -29.08
C LYS A 60 23.67 35.89 -29.83
N ARG A 61 22.95 35.44 -30.86
CA ARG A 61 23.22 34.40 -31.86
C ARG A 61 24.10 34.94 -33.00
N PRO A 62 24.83 34.08 -33.72
CA PRO A 62 24.72 34.08 -35.18
C PRO A 62 24.38 32.69 -35.77
N LYS A 63 23.95 32.73 -37.04
CA LYS A 63 23.18 31.77 -37.86
C LYS A 63 24.08 30.74 -38.59
N PRO A 64 23.55 29.81 -39.45
CA PRO A 64 24.00 28.42 -39.53
C PRO A 64 24.90 28.13 -40.75
N THR A 65 25.53 26.96 -40.78
CA THR A 65 26.10 26.40 -42.00
C THR A 65 25.69 24.94 -42.11
N GLU A 66 25.01 24.62 -43.20
CA GLU A 66 24.65 23.26 -43.63
C GLU A 66 25.89 22.48 -44.05
N SER A 67 26.00 21.24 -43.59
CA SER A 67 26.48 20.10 -44.39
C SER A 67 26.28 18.80 -43.59
N ASN A 68 25.50 17.90 -44.17
CA ASN A 68 25.45 16.46 -43.89
C ASN A 68 26.11 15.77 -45.12
N PRO A 69 26.57 14.51 -45.13
CA PRO A 69 26.28 13.43 -44.18
C PRO A 69 27.45 12.51 -43.78
N GLU A 70 27.10 11.52 -42.95
CA GLU A 70 27.86 10.29 -42.61
C GLU A 70 28.98 10.38 -41.55
N ALA A 71 28.60 10.14 -40.30
CA ALA A 71 29.31 9.22 -39.42
C ALA A 71 28.41 8.84 -38.24
N ALA A 72 28.18 7.55 -38.05
CA ALA A 72 27.47 6.99 -36.90
C ALA A 72 28.20 7.36 -35.60
N VAL A 73 27.62 8.28 -34.83
CA VAL A 73 28.11 8.61 -33.49
C VAL A 73 27.67 7.48 -32.56
N GLN A 74 28.59 6.54 -32.31
CA GLN A 74 28.48 5.62 -31.19
C GLN A 74 28.57 6.44 -29.91
N GLU A 75 27.44 6.64 -29.23
CA GLU A 75 27.41 7.12 -27.86
C GLU A 75 28.26 6.19 -27.00
N LYS A 76 29.44 6.70 -26.59
CA LYS A 76 30.29 6.06 -25.59
C LYS A 76 29.61 6.15 -24.23
N ARG A 77 28.61 5.29 -24.02
CA ARG A 77 28.16 4.91 -22.69
C ARG A 77 29.32 4.13 -22.06
N LEU A 78 29.99 4.74 -21.09
CA LEU A 78 30.90 4.02 -20.18
C LEU A 78 30.07 2.95 -19.44
N ARG A 79 29.93 1.78 -20.06
CA ARG A 79 29.57 0.56 -19.36
C ARG A 79 30.85 0.13 -18.66
N PHE A 80 30.95 0.38 -17.36
CA PHE A 80 31.83 -0.41 -16.52
C PHE A 80 31.43 -1.87 -16.75
N LYS A 81 32.24 -2.60 -17.51
CA LYS A 81 32.17 -4.05 -17.56
C LYS A 81 32.55 -4.53 -16.16
N MET A 82 31.54 -4.78 -15.33
CA MET A 82 31.72 -5.49 -14.07
C MET A 82 31.89 -6.97 -14.40
N THR A 83 33.00 -7.32 -15.06
CA THR A 83 33.44 -8.69 -15.27
C THR A 83 34.31 -9.07 -14.08
N THR A 84 33.67 -9.29 -12.94
CA THR A 84 34.23 -10.15 -11.90
C THR A 84 33.35 -11.38 -11.90
N ASP A 85 33.88 -12.45 -12.49
CA ASP A 85 33.30 -13.79 -12.42
C ASP A 85 33.42 -14.26 -10.96
N ALA A 86 32.51 -13.79 -10.11
CA ALA A 86 32.43 -14.18 -8.72
C ALA A 86 32.00 -15.65 -8.70
N SER A 87 32.71 -16.48 -7.91
CA SER A 87 32.35 -17.89 -7.82
C SER A 87 30.92 -18.03 -7.29
N GLU A 88 30.21 -19.07 -7.74
CA GLU A 88 28.84 -19.34 -7.31
C GLU A 88 28.72 -19.41 -5.78
N THR A 89 29.74 -19.96 -5.12
CA THR A 89 29.86 -20.00 -3.65
C THR A 89 29.89 -18.62 -3.01
N GLN A 90 30.62 -17.66 -3.59
CA GLN A 90 30.66 -16.28 -3.09
C GLN A 90 29.32 -15.57 -3.30
N VAL A 91 28.65 -15.83 -4.42
CA VAL A 91 27.31 -15.29 -4.70
C VAL A 91 26.31 -15.83 -3.67
N ILE A 92 26.33 -17.13 -3.37
CA ILE A 92 25.46 -17.76 -2.38
C ILE A 92 25.72 -17.17 -0.98
N GLU A 93 26.98 -17.07 -0.56
CA GLU A 93 27.34 -16.48 0.74
C GLU A 93 26.87 -15.01 0.85
N ALA A 94 27.02 -14.25 -0.24
CA ALA A 94 26.52 -12.88 -0.31
C ALA A 94 24.98 -12.83 -0.19
N MET A 95 24.25 -13.72 -0.88
CA MET A 95 22.79 -13.80 -0.80
C MET A 95 22.32 -14.11 0.63
N GLN A 96 22.97 -15.07 1.31
CA GLN A 96 22.66 -15.42 2.70
C GLN A 96 22.91 -14.24 3.65
N LYS A 97 24.03 -13.51 3.48
CA LYS A 97 24.30 -12.29 4.25
C LYS A 97 23.25 -11.21 4.01
N ILE A 98 22.83 -11.01 2.76
CA ILE A 98 21.76 -10.06 2.42
C ILE A 98 20.44 -10.46 3.09
N ALA A 99 20.04 -11.74 3.01
CA ALA A 99 18.82 -12.25 3.64
C ALA A 99 18.81 -12.04 5.17
N SER A 100 19.98 -12.12 5.83
CA SER A 100 20.08 -11.81 7.26
C SER A 100 19.88 -10.32 7.58
N HIS A 101 20.34 -9.42 6.70
CA HIS A 101 20.32 -7.98 6.93
C HIS A 101 19.02 -7.32 6.47
N ILE A 102 18.31 -7.92 5.51
CA ILE A 102 17.09 -7.35 4.95
C ILE A 102 15.94 -7.33 5.98
N LYS A 103 15.96 -8.21 6.98
CA LYS A 103 14.95 -8.18 8.06
C LYS A 103 15.00 -6.91 8.91
N ASN A 104 16.16 -6.26 9.00
CA ASN A 104 16.36 -5.09 9.84
C ASN A 104 16.04 -3.81 9.05
N PRO A 105 15.08 -2.97 9.49
CA PRO A 105 14.65 -1.78 8.75
C PRO A 105 15.80 -0.78 8.50
N THR A 106 16.75 -0.65 9.42
CA THR A 106 17.89 0.27 9.27
C THR A 106 18.88 -0.17 8.19
N LYS A 107 18.93 -1.48 7.91
CA LYS A 107 19.83 -2.07 6.90
C LYS A 107 19.12 -2.41 5.61
N PHE A 108 17.78 -2.39 5.61
CA PHE A 108 16.92 -2.76 4.50
C PHE A 108 17.32 -2.05 3.21
N SER A 109 17.39 -0.72 3.22
CA SER A 109 17.71 0.10 2.04
C SER A 109 19.03 -0.25 1.36
N LYS A 110 20.04 -0.69 2.13
CA LYS A 110 21.33 -1.11 1.57
C LYS A 110 21.26 -2.55 1.08
N ALA A 111 20.63 -3.44 1.86
CA ALA A 111 20.45 -4.84 1.50
C ALA A 111 19.61 -5.01 0.23
N SER A 112 18.52 -4.26 0.09
CA SER A 112 17.64 -4.29 -1.10
C SER A 112 18.38 -3.86 -2.36
N LYS A 113 19.20 -2.79 -2.29
CA LYS A 113 20.03 -2.33 -3.42
C LYS A 113 21.04 -3.39 -3.85
N LEU A 114 21.67 -4.08 -2.90
CA LEU A 114 22.59 -5.18 -3.20
C LEU A 114 21.84 -6.36 -3.85
N ALA A 115 20.65 -6.69 -3.37
CA ALA A 115 19.81 -7.73 -3.99
C ALA A 115 19.43 -7.38 -5.44
N ILE A 116 19.06 -6.12 -5.70
CA ILE A 116 18.77 -5.62 -7.06
C ILE A 116 20.01 -5.73 -7.96
N GLN A 117 21.20 -5.41 -7.43
CA GLN A 117 22.46 -5.56 -8.18
C GLN A 117 22.74 -7.02 -8.58
N LEU A 118 22.40 -7.99 -7.71
CA LEU A 118 22.53 -9.41 -8.05
C LEU A 118 21.61 -9.81 -9.21
N ILE A 119 20.39 -9.26 -9.28
CA ILE A 119 19.47 -9.47 -10.40
C ILE A 119 20.06 -8.86 -11.68
N GLN A 120 20.49 -7.59 -11.62
CA GLN A 120 21.04 -6.86 -12.77
C GLN A 120 22.33 -7.48 -13.31
N ALA A 121 23.13 -8.11 -12.44
CA ALA A 121 24.33 -8.85 -12.82
C ALA A 121 24.03 -10.23 -13.43
N GLY A 122 22.77 -10.68 -13.45
CA GLY A 122 22.40 -12.01 -13.93
C GLY A 122 22.86 -13.13 -12.99
N SER A 123 23.06 -12.83 -11.71
CA SER A 123 23.52 -13.79 -10.71
C SER A 123 22.41 -14.70 -10.18
N VAL A 124 21.15 -14.43 -10.53
CA VAL A 124 19.98 -15.25 -10.18
C VAL A 124 19.73 -16.27 -11.30
N LYS A 125 20.18 -17.51 -11.10
CA LYS A 125 20.10 -18.64 -12.04
C LYS A 125 19.48 -19.84 -11.34
N GLY A 126 19.27 -20.95 -12.05
CA GLY A 126 18.68 -22.17 -11.47
C GLY A 126 19.32 -22.58 -10.11
N GLY A 127 20.65 -22.60 -10.01
CA GLY A 127 21.37 -22.98 -8.78
C GLY A 127 21.35 -21.96 -7.63
N THR A 128 21.15 -20.67 -7.94
CA THR A 128 21.16 -19.58 -6.94
C THR A 128 19.76 -19.01 -6.66
N SER A 129 18.76 -19.41 -7.44
CA SER A 129 17.39 -18.90 -7.39
C SER A 129 16.73 -19.07 -6.02
N GLU A 130 16.94 -20.21 -5.35
CA GLU A 130 16.41 -20.49 -4.02
C GLU A 130 16.98 -19.54 -2.96
N HIS A 131 18.28 -19.27 -3.03
CA HIS A 131 18.96 -18.33 -2.13
C HIS A 131 18.49 -16.90 -2.36
N PHE A 132 18.26 -16.52 -3.61
CA PHE A 132 17.66 -15.22 -3.93
C PHE A 132 16.22 -15.13 -3.42
N PHE A 133 15.43 -16.20 -3.57
CA PHE A 133 14.06 -16.23 -3.08
C PHE A 133 13.99 -16.08 -1.56
N ALA A 134 14.93 -16.70 -0.82
CA ALA A 134 15.06 -16.53 0.63
C ALA A 134 15.31 -15.07 1.05
N ILE A 135 15.94 -14.25 0.20
CA ILE A 135 16.06 -12.80 0.46
C ILE A 135 14.69 -12.12 0.40
N LEU A 136 13.88 -12.46 -0.60
CA LEU A 136 12.54 -11.88 -0.77
C LEU A 136 11.60 -12.30 0.36
N GLU A 137 11.67 -13.57 0.76
CA GLU A 137 10.92 -14.08 1.91
C GLU A 137 11.34 -13.36 3.19
N ALA A 138 12.64 -13.26 3.45
CA ALA A 138 13.16 -12.52 4.60
C ALA A 138 12.75 -11.05 4.62
N ALA A 139 12.62 -10.41 3.45
CA ALA A 139 12.08 -9.05 3.35
C ALA A 139 10.62 -9.01 3.79
N MET A 140 9.78 -9.91 3.25
CA MET A 140 8.34 -9.92 3.56
C MET A 140 8.01 -10.42 4.97
N SER A 141 8.93 -11.12 5.64
CA SER A 141 8.82 -11.48 7.05
C SER A 141 9.34 -10.39 8.02
N SER A 142 9.77 -9.23 7.53
CA SER A 142 10.17 -8.12 8.40
C SER A 142 8.97 -7.58 9.18
N THR A 143 9.21 -7.11 10.40
CA THR A 143 8.18 -6.48 11.24
C THR A 143 7.70 -5.14 10.70
N THR A 144 8.49 -4.50 9.82
CA THR A 144 8.14 -3.21 9.22
C THR A 144 7.27 -3.44 7.99
N SER A 145 6.10 -2.79 7.94
CA SER A 145 5.23 -2.87 6.77
C SER A 145 5.94 -2.37 5.51
N CYS A 146 5.77 -3.12 4.40
CA CYS A 146 6.30 -2.74 3.10
C CYS A 146 5.71 -1.43 2.53
N THR A 147 4.64 -0.91 3.13
CA THR A 147 4.03 0.39 2.79
C THR A 147 4.49 1.55 3.67
N ASP A 148 5.40 1.31 4.62
CA ASP A 148 5.94 2.35 5.49
C ASP A 148 6.70 3.40 4.66
N PRO A 149 6.46 4.72 4.86
CA PRO A 149 7.11 5.79 4.10
C PRO A 149 8.63 5.72 4.03
N SER A 150 9.29 5.17 5.06
CA SER A 150 10.75 5.12 5.20
C SER A 150 11.39 4.08 4.28
N VAL A 151 10.68 2.99 3.99
CA VAL A 151 11.21 1.82 3.24
C VAL A 151 10.43 1.48 1.99
N ARG A 152 9.22 2.04 1.78
CA ARG A 152 8.34 1.72 0.65
C ARG A 152 8.98 1.84 -0.72
N GLY A 153 9.84 2.84 -0.92
CA GLY A 153 10.54 3.03 -2.21
C GLY A 153 11.55 1.92 -2.49
N ASP A 154 12.23 1.44 -1.46
CA ASP A 154 13.18 0.33 -1.57
C ASP A 154 12.45 -1.02 -1.75
N TYR A 155 11.32 -1.23 -1.06
CA TYR A 155 10.43 -2.39 -1.28
C TYR A 155 9.91 -2.41 -2.72
N HIS A 156 9.34 -1.29 -3.16
CA HIS A 156 8.84 -1.15 -4.53
C HIS A 156 9.93 -1.49 -5.55
N SER A 157 11.14 -0.95 -5.38
CA SER A 157 12.26 -1.17 -6.30
C SER A 157 12.72 -2.63 -6.33
N LEU A 158 12.82 -3.27 -5.15
CA LEU A 158 13.25 -4.66 -5.02
C LEU A 158 12.26 -5.62 -5.69
N PHE A 159 10.97 -5.50 -5.38
CA PHE A 159 9.94 -6.38 -5.92
C PHE A 159 9.60 -6.08 -7.39
N SER A 160 9.83 -4.85 -7.86
CA SER A 160 9.80 -4.55 -9.29
C SER A 160 10.92 -5.27 -10.04
N ALA A 161 12.16 -5.19 -9.54
CA ALA A 161 13.30 -5.87 -10.15
C ALA A 161 13.22 -7.40 -10.04
N ALA A 162 12.65 -7.94 -8.96
CA ALA A 162 12.48 -9.38 -8.77
C ALA A 162 11.60 -10.04 -9.83
N GLN A 163 10.71 -9.29 -10.49
CA GLN A 163 9.92 -9.80 -11.61
C GLN A 163 10.79 -10.20 -12.81
N ASP A 164 11.93 -9.53 -13.04
CA ASP A 164 12.86 -9.89 -14.12
C ASP A 164 13.54 -11.24 -13.87
N ALA A 165 13.64 -11.65 -12.60
CA ALA A 165 14.19 -12.95 -12.20
C ALA A 165 13.11 -14.05 -12.08
N ALA A 166 11.83 -13.73 -12.38
CA ALA A 166 10.73 -14.65 -12.18
C ALA A 166 10.90 -15.95 -12.97
N GLU A 167 11.50 -15.92 -14.17
CA GLU A 167 11.69 -17.10 -15.01
C GLU A 167 12.50 -18.21 -14.30
N CYS A 168 13.48 -17.82 -13.49
CA CYS A 168 14.34 -18.73 -12.71
C CYS A 168 13.62 -19.36 -11.50
N LEU A 169 12.44 -18.89 -11.13
CA LEU A 169 11.69 -19.36 -9.97
C LEU A 169 10.76 -20.53 -10.32
N ASN A 170 10.52 -21.40 -9.33
CA ASN A 170 9.52 -22.46 -9.46
C ASN A 170 8.08 -21.89 -9.39
N LYS A 171 7.07 -22.73 -9.68
CA LYS A 171 5.66 -22.30 -9.72
C LYS A 171 5.19 -21.69 -8.40
N ARG A 172 5.53 -22.31 -7.26
CA ARG A 172 5.15 -21.86 -5.92
C ARG A 172 5.77 -20.50 -5.59
N GLN A 173 7.05 -20.34 -5.88
CA GLN A 173 7.79 -19.08 -5.72
C GLN A 173 7.24 -17.96 -6.61
N LYS A 174 6.89 -18.27 -7.87
CA LYS A 174 6.23 -17.32 -8.79
C LYS A 174 4.89 -16.84 -8.24
N ASN A 175 4.10 -17.75 -7.68
CA ASN A 175 2.83 -17.44 -7.03
C ASN A 175 3.04 -16.50 -5.82
N GLN A 176 3.98 -16.82 -4.94
CA GLN A 176 4.32 -15.95 -3.81
C GLN A 176 4.86 -14.58 -4.25
N LEU A 177 5.76 -14.52 -5.24
CA LEU A 177 6.26 -13.27 -5.81
C LEU A 177 5.12 -12.42 -6.38
N THR A 178 4.12 -13.04 -7.01
CA THR A 178 2.92 -12.35 -7.51
C THR A 178 2.16 -11.68 -6.37
N VAL A 179 1.91 -12.39 -5.27
CA VAL A 179 1.25 -11.85 -4.07
C VAL A 179 2.07 -10.71 -3.47
N TRP A 180 3.38 -10.90 -3.31
CA TRP A 180 4.27 -9.87 -2.78
C TRP A 180 4.36 -8.65 -3.70
N THR A 181 4.24 -8.82 -5.01
CA THR A 181 4.17 -7.70 -5.96
C THR A 181 2.91 -6.87 -5.74
N PHE A 182 1.76 -7.49 -5.44
CA PHE A 182 0.56 -6.73 -5.04
C PHE A 182 0.83 -5.91 -3.78
N ARG A 183 1.41 -6.53 -2.74
CA ARG A 183 1.66 -5.89 -1.44
C ARG A 183 2.75 -4.81 -1.48
N ALA A 184 3.86 -5.03 -2.19
CA ALA A 184 5.04 -4.17 -2.15
C ALA A 184 5.14 -3.19 -3.34
N VAL A 185 4.51 -3.50 -4.48
CA VAL A 185 4.55 -2.64 -5.67
C VAL A 185 3.21 -1.94 -5.83
N MET A 186 2.12 -2.68 -6.07
CA MET A 186 0.83 -2.06 -6.37
C MET A 186 0.25 -1.26 -5.19
N ALA A 187 0.38 -1.75 -3.97
CA ALA A 187 -0.02 -0.98 -2.78
C ALA A 187 0.74 0.35 -2.67
N ASN A 188 2.04 0.33 -2.94
CA ASN A 188 2.89 1.53 -2.90
C ASN A 188 2.62 2.49 -4.05
N ASP A 189 2.26 1.98 -5.23
CA ASP A 189 1.80 2.80 -6.36
C ASP A 189 0.53 3.58 -6.06
N PHE A 190 -0.35 3.10 -5.16
CA PHE A 190 -1.51 3.88 -4.70
C PHE A 190 -1.13 4.98 -3.71
N LEU A 191 0.07 4.93 -3.11
CA LEU A 191 0.59 5.92 -2.18
C LEU A 191 1.47 6.98 -2.85
N THR A 192 1.42 7.06 -4.18
CA THR A 192 2.09 8.09 -4.99
C THR A 192 1.30 9.40 -5.03
N ASP A 193 1.97 10.46 -5.51
CA ASP A 193 1.37 11.74 -5.88
C ASP A 193 1.28 11.91 -7.42
N ASP A 194 1.65 10.89 -8.18
CA ASP A 194 1.51 10.84 -9.64
C ASP A 194 0.16 10.22 -10.06
N SER A 195 -0.72 11.06 -10.59
CA SER A 195 -2.04 10.65 -11.09
C SER A 195 -2.01 9.59 -12.20
N PHE A 196 -0.97 9.58 -13.03
CA PHE A 196 -0.84 8.62 -14.12
C PHE A 196 -0.47 7.24 -13.58
N VAL A 197 0.51 7.18 -12.67
CA VAL A 197 0.88 5.93 -11.98
C VAL A 197 -0.33 5.38 -11.23
N PHE A 198 -1.03 6.21 -10.46
CA PHE A 198 -2.23 5.79 -9.72
C PHE A 198 -3.31 5.20 -10.66
N SER A 199 -3.60 5.86 -11.78
CA SER A 199 -4.62 5.41 -12.73
C SER A 199 -4.22 4.12 -13.47
N LYS A 200 -2.93 4.00 -13.82
CA LYS A 200 -2.36 2.79 -14.42
C LYS A 200 -2.47 1.61 -13.44
N THR A 201 -2.13 1.83 -12.18
CA THR A 201 -2.20 0.79 -11.14
C THR A 201 -3.64 0.40 -10.81
N ALA A 202 -4.58 1.35 -10.79
CA ALA A 202 -6.01 1.04 -10.72
C ALA A 202 -6.46 0.15 -11.88
N SER A 203 -5.94 0.35 -13.09
CA SER A 203 -6.26 -0.51 -14.23
C SER A 203 -5.72 -1.92 -14.06
N LYS A 204 -4.45 -2.07 -13.66
CA LYS A 204 -3.87 -3.38 -13.32
C LYS A 204 -4.64 -4.10 -12.22
N LEU A 205 -5.12 -3.37 -11.21
CA LEU A 205 -5.92 -3.94 -10.12
C LEU A 205 -7.27 -4.47 -10.62
N LYS A 206 -7.96 -3.73 -11.50
CA LYS A 206 -9.19 -4.22 -12.13
C LYS A 206 -8.94 -5.51 -12.92
N ASP A 207 -7.88 -5.54 -13.72
CA ASP A 207 -7.51 -6.73 -14.51
C ASP A 207 -7.21 -7.93 -13.59
N ALA A 208 -6.49 -7.69 -12.48
CA ALA A 208 -6.19 -8.72 -11.49
C ALA A 208 -7.47 -9.26 -10.82
N ILE A 209 -8.44 -8.40 -10.51
CA ILE A 209 -9.75 -8.81 -9.96
C ILE A 209 -10.52 -9.64 -10.99
N CYS A 210 -10.57 -9.22 -12.26
CA CYS A 210 -11.22 -9.98 -13.33
C CYS A 210 -10.59 -11.36 -13.54
N SER A 211 -9.28 -11.48 -13.30
CA SER A 211 -8.54 -12.75 -13.42
C SER A 211 -8.80 -13.76 -12.29
N LEU A 212 -9.47 -13.36 -11.20
CA LEU A 212 -9.76 -14.26 -10.09
C LEU A 212 -10.85 -15.27 -10.48
N PRO A 213 -10.75 -16.55 -10.09
CA PRO A 213 -11.90 -17.45 -10.18
C PRO A 213 -13.02 -17.02 -9.22
N PHE A 214 -14.25 -17.47 -9.48
CA PHE A 214 -15.35 -17.31 -8.53
C PHE A 214 -14.98 -17.99 -7.20
N ALA A 215 -15.33 -17.35 -6.09
CA ALA A 215 -15.15 -17.96 -4.78
C ALA A 215 -16.23 -19.02 -4.56
N THR A 216 -15.81 -20.14 -3.97
CA THR A 216 -16.66 -21.29 -3.66
C THR A 216 -17.03 -21.31 -2.19
N GLU A 217 -18.02 -22.12 -1.81
CA GLU A 217 -18.39 -22.29 -0.40
C GLU A 217 -17.24 -22.86 0.45
N ASP A 218 -16.38 -23.69 -0.15
CA ASP A 218 -15.16 -24.22 0.47
C ASP A 218 -14.17 -23.09 0.82
N ASP A 219 -13.97 -22.13 -0.10
CA ASP A 219 -13.16 -20.94 0.17
C ASP A 219 -13.72 -20.11 1.34
N ASP A 220 -15.05 -20.04 1.49
CA ASP A 220 -15.72 -19.29 2.56
C ASP A 220 -15.54 -19.98 3.93
N ILE A 221 -15.58 -21.32 3.96
CA ILE A 221 -15.34 -22.11 5.17
C ILE A 221 -13.87 -21.99 5.61
N ASP A 222 -12.93 -22.09 4.67
CA ASP A 222 -11.50 -21.98 4.93
C ASP A 222 -11.12 -20.60 5.48
N GLU A 223 -11.72 -19.52 4.96
CA GLU A 223 -11.54 -18.17 5.50
C GLU A 223 -12.05 -18.08 6.95
N ALA A 224 -13.26 -18.57 7.21
CA ALA A 224 -13.86 -18.55 8.54
C ALA A 224 -13.06 -19.39 9.57
N ALA A 225 -12.47 -20.51 9.14
CA ALA A 225 -11.62 -21.33 10.01
C ALA A 225 -10.33 -20.60 10.41
N THR A 226 -9.66 -19.94 9.47
CA THR A 226 -8.42 -19.20 9.80
C THR A 226 -8.61 -18.01 10.71
N LEU A 227 -9.76 -17.32 10.63
CA LEU A 227 -10.04 -16.25 11.59
C LEU A 227 -10.26 -16.78 13.01
N LYS A 228 -10.88 -17.96 13.16
CA LYS A 228 -11.06 -18.57 14.49
C LYS A 228 -9.72 -18.88 15.14
N ASP A 229 -8.80 -19.47 14.37
CA ASP A 229 -7.44 -19.78 14.82
C ASP A 229 -6.68 -18.52 15.26
N GLU A 230 -6.78 -17.42 14.50
CA GLU A 230 -6.19 -16.13 14.89
C GLU A 230 -6.84 -15.53 16.16
N THR A 231 -8.16 -15.69 16.34
CA THR A 231 -8.86 -15.20 17.54
C THR A 231 -8.62 -16.04 18.79
N GLU A 232 -8.38 -17.33 18.66
CA GLU A 232 -8.05 -18.23 19.77
C GLU A 232 -6.59 -18.04 20.22
N THR A 233 -5.66 -17.88 19.27
CA THR A 233 -4.24 -17.63 19.58
C THR A 233 -4.00 -16.23 20.21
N GLY A 234 -4.93 -15.30 20.06
CA GLY A 234 -4.85 -13.94 20.62
C GLY A 234 -5.39 -13.76 22.04
N ASN A 235 -5.95 -14.81 22.67
CA ASN A 235 -6.68 -14.70 23.94
C ASN A 235 -5.99 -15.37 25.15
N ASP A 236 -4.83 -16.02 24.95
CA ASP A 236 -4.14 -16.82 25.97
C ASP A 236 -2.79 -16.22 26.44
N GLU A 237 -2.67 -14.90 26.49
CA GLU A 237 -1.55 -14.22 27.20
C GLU A 237 -2.06 -13.28 28.29
N ASP A 238 -2.65 -13.84 29.35
CA ASP A 238 -2.37 -13.43 30.74
C ASP A 238 -2.97 -14.45 31.74
N ASP A 239 -2.22 -14.73 32.82
CA ASP A 239 -2.55 -15.58 33.98
C ASP A 239 -2.34 -17.12 33.90
N LYS A 240 -1.10 -17.60 34.08
CA LYS A 240 -0.61 -18.09 35.41
C LYS A 240 0.74 -18.80 35.36
N LYS A 241 1.61 -18.34 36.28
CA LYS A 241 2.84 -18.96 36.76
C LYS A 241 2.59 -20.35 37.40
N GLN A 242 3.47 -21.29 37.03
CA GLN A 242 4.10 -22.35 37.84
C GLN A 242 3.24 -23.19 38.81
N THR A 243 3.17 -24.50 38.56
CA THR A 243 3.52 -25.50 39.58
C THR A 243 4.03 -26.79 38.91
N ILE A 244 5.23 -27.22 39.33
CA ILE A 244 5.84 -28.52 39.05
C ILE A 244 5.15 -29.56 39.93
N VAL A 245 4.68 -30.69 39.38
CA VAL A 245 4.64 -32.00 40.06
C VAL A 245 4.81 -33.12 39.03
N GLU A 246 5.76 -34.02 39.28
CA GLU A 246 6.04 -35.27 38.58
C GLU A 246 4.97 -36.37 38.81
N SER A 247 5.11 -37.44 38.01
CA SER A 247 4.67 -38.83 38.24
C SER A 247 3.26 -39.19 37.77
N ALA A 248 3.14 -40.02 36.73
CA ALA A 248 3.27 -41.47 36.81
C ALA A 248 2.86 -42.14 35.48
N GLU A 249 3.63 -43.14 35.08
CA GLU A 249 3.32 -44.14 34.05
C GLU A 249 2.08 -44.97 34.44
N GLU A 250 1.27 -45.42 33.47
CA GLU A 250 1.26 -46.85 33.09
C GLU A 250 0.31 -47.21 31.94
N ASN A 251 0.81 -48.16 31.12
CA ASN A 251 0.14 -49.21 30.37
C ASN A 251 -0.51 -48.91 29.00
N ASN A 252 0.27 -49.10 27.94
CA ASN A 252 -0.06 -50.13 26.94
C ASN A 252 1.20 -50.88 26.52
N LYS A 253 1.19 -52.19 26.77
CA LYS A 253 2.21 -53.16 26.39
C LYS A 253 2.17 -53.36 24.87
N ASP A 254 3.25 -53.01 24.19
CA ASP A 254 3.72 -53.77 23.05
C ASP A 254 5.23 -53.99 23.24
N GLU A 255 5.54 -55.25 23.50
CA GLU A 255 6.82 -55.81 23.90
C GLU A 255 7.82 -55.66 22.75
N SER A 256 8.64 -54.61 22.78
CA SER A 256 9.73 -54.45 21.82
C SER A 256 10.95 -55.23 22.31
N ASP A 257 11.36 -56.23 21.52
CA ASP A 257 12.48 -57.15 21.76
C ASP A 257 13.78 -56.39 22.17
N PRO A 258 14.24 -56.53 23.43
CA PRO A 258 15.39 -55.79 23.94
C PRO A 258 16.75 -56.25 23.40
N PHE A 259 16.81 -57.29 22.55
CA PHE A 259 18.04 -57.77 21.92
C PHE A 259 18.08 -57.63 20.40
N GLY A 260 17.04 -57.09 19.76
CA GLY A 260 17.06 -56.74 18.34
C GLY A 260 17.34 -57.92 17.39
N LEU A 261 16.91 -59.13 17.78
CA LEU A 261 17.18 -60.35 17.02
C LEU A 261 16.19 -60.56 15.86
N ASP A 262 15.04 -59.87 15.87
CA ASP A 262 14.05 -59.90 14.78
C ASP A 262 14.59 -59.34 13.44
N ALA A 263 15.69 -58.58 13.47
CA ALA A 263 16.38 -58.12 12.26
C ALA A 263 17.17 -59.23 11.54
N LEU A 264 17.36 -60.40 12.16
CA LEU A 264 18.17 -61.49 11.63
C LEU A 264 17.36 -62.67 11.07
N ILE A 265 16.04 -62.58 11.07
CA ILE A 265 15.17 -63.57 10.41
C ILE A 265 14.79 -63.00 9.03
N PRO A 266 15.32 -63.52 7.91
CA PRO A 266 14.88 -63.08 6.59
C PRO A 266 13.47 -63.62 6.34
N SER A 267 12.45 -62.78 6.51
CA SER A 267 11.10 -63.12 6.08
C SER A 267 11.07 -63.20 4.56
N SER A 268 10.97 -64.43 4.07
CA SER A 268 10.81 -64.76 2.66
C SER A 268 9.44 -64.30 2.16
N GLY A 269 9.40 -63.25 1.34
CA GLY A 269 8.15 -62.78 0.73
C GLY A 269 8.40 -61.88 -0.48
N LYS A 270 8.32 -62.47 -1.66
CA LYS A 270 8.62 -61.87 -2.97
C LYS A 270 7.68 -60.70 -3.34
N LYS A 271 8.30 -59.62 -3.84
CA LYS A 271 8.05 -59.02 -5.17
C LYS A 271 6.61 -58.56 -5.48
N ASP A 272 6.21 -57.35 -5.06
CA ASP A 272 5.35 -56.45 -5.87
C ASP A 272 5.19 -54.97 -5.39
N ASP A 273 6.20 -54.35 -4.78
CA ASP A 273 6.02 -53.01 -4.15
C ASP A 273 6.44 -51.79 -4.98
N ARG A 274 6.86 -51.98 -6.25
CA ARG A 274 7.38 -50.86 -7.07
C ARG A 274 6.30 -50.11 -7.86
N ALA A 275 5.09 -50.64 -7.94
CA ALA A 275 3.98 -50.05 -8.70
C ALA A 275 2.98 -49.26 -7.83
N LYS A 276 2.84 -49.60 -6.53
CA LYS A 276 1.93 -48.90 -5.61
C LYS A 276 2.48 -47.54 -5.16
N GLY A 277 3.75 -47.48 -4.76
CA GLY A 277 4.39 -46.22 -4.35
C GLY A 277 4.41 -45.13 -5.42
N ARG A 278 4.43 -45.47 -6.72
CA ARG A 278 4.42 -44.48 -7.81
C ARG A 278 3.04 -43.85 -8.04
N LYS A 279 1.96 -44.59 -7.74
CA LYS A 279 0.57 -44.09 -7.81
C LYS A 279 0.23 -43.25 -6.58
N ASP A 280 0.70 -43.65 -5.40
CA ASP A 280 0.49 -42.91 -4.16
C ASP A 280 1.28 -41.58 -4.13
N VAL A 281 2.53 -41.57 -4.62
CA VAL A 281 3.33 -40.33 -4.75
C VAL A 281 2.71 -39.36 -5.77
N ALA A 282 2.19 -39.87 -6.89
CA ALA A 282 1.53 -39.03 -7.91
C ALA A 282 0.16 -38.50 -7.47
N THR A 283 -0.53 -39.23 -6.58
CA THR A 283 -1.82 -38.78 -6.01
C THR A 283 -1.57 -37.76 -4.90
N LYS A 284 -0.53 -37.95 -4.08
CA LYS A 284 -0.09 -37.00 -3.07
C LYS A 284 0.40 -35.69 -3.68
N SER A 285 1.24 -35.74 -4.71
CA SER A 285 1.73 -34.52 -5.37
C SER A 285 0.63 -33.68 -6.02
N ARG A 286 -0.42 -34.32 -6.55
CA ARG A 286 -1.59 -33.60 -7.10
C ARG A 286 -2.40 -32.89 -6.02
N LYS A 287 -2.57 -33.54 -4.86
CA LYS A 287 -3.26 -32.95 -3.72
C LYS A 287 -2.46 -31.75 -3.17
N ASP A 288 -1.15 -31.90 -3.04
CA ASP A 288 -0.26 -30.82 -2.58
C ASP A 288 -0.31 -29.62 -3.57
N ASP A 289 -0.33 -29.88 -4.88
CA ASP A 289 -0.47 -28.83 -5.90
C ASP A 289 -1.83 -28.08 -5.81
N GLU A 290 -2.92 -28.80 -5.53
CA GLU A 290 -4.25 -28.21 -5.34
C GLU A 290 -4.29 -27.34 -4.07
N GLU A 291 -3.75 -27.83 -2.95
CA GLU A 291 -3.64 -27.07 -1.71
C GLU A 291 -2.80 -25.79 -1.89
N ASP A 292 -1.63 -25.89 -2.54
CA ASP A 292 -0.79 -24.72 -2.86
C ASP A 292 -1.54 -23.69 -3.74
N THR A 293 -2.39 -24.14 -4.66
CA THR A 293 -3.22 -23.21 -5.46
C THR A 293 -4.32 -22.54 -4.64
N LYS A 294 -4.94 -23.25 -3.70
CA LYS A 294 -5.92 -22.67 -2.77
C LYS A 294 -5.28 -21.60 -1.88
N ILE A 295 -4.13 -21.92 -1.26
CA ILE A 295 -3.35 -20.99 -0.43
C ILE A 295 -2.97 -19.75 -1.25
N PHE A 296 -2.49 -19.94 -2.48
CA PHE A 296 -2.17 -18.83 -3.37
C PHE A 296 -3.38 -17.95 -3.69
N LEU A 297 -4.54 -18.54 -4.02
CA LEU A 297 -5.75 -17.78 -4.32
C LEU A 297 -6.22 -16.98 -3.12
N LYS A 298 -6.18 -17.58 -1.92
CA LYS A 298 -6.48 -16.89 -0.66
C LYS A 298 -5.57 -15.67 -0.46
N SER A 299 -4.26 -15.87 -0.46
CA SER A 299 -3.31 -14.76 -0.28
C SER A 299 -3.38 -13.70 -1.38
N LYS A 300 -3.73 -14.11 -2.62
CA LYS A 300 -3.97 -13.20 -3.74
C LYS A 300 -5.20 -12.33 -3.48
N ARG A 301 -6.33 -12.92 -3.07
CA ARG A 301 -7.56 -12.17 -2.76
C ARG A 301 -7.32 -11.17 -1.63
N GLU A 302 -6.69 -11.60 -0.54
CA GLU A 302 -6.31 -10.72 0.58
C GLU A 302 -5.46 -9.54 0.13
N ALA A 303 -4.42 -9.79 -0.67
CA ALA A 303 -3.54 -8.73 -1.14
C ALA A 303 -4.28 -7.71 -2.03
N LEU A 304 -5.24 -8.16 -2.85
CA LEU A 304 -6.06 -7.28 -3.68
C LEU A 304 -7.02 -6.42 -2.82
N ILE A 305 -7.60 -6.99 -1.76
CA ILE A 305 -8.40 -6.23 -0.78
C ILE A 305 -7.54 -5.16 -0.10
N SER A 306 -6.34 -5.52 0.37
CA SER A 306 -5.43 -4.53 0.97
C SER A 306 -5.10 -3.38 -0.01
N CYS A 307 -4.89 -3.68 -1.29
CA CYS A 307 -4.69 -2.64 -2.30
C CYS A 307 -5.92 -1.74 -2.49
N LEU A 308 -7.14 -2.30 -2.49
CA LEU A 308 -8.39 -1.54 -2.58
C LEU A 308 -8.55 -0.58 -1.38
N GLU A 309 -8.27 -1.06 -0.16
CA GLU A 309 -8.32 -0.24 1.04
C GLU A 309 -7.33 0.92 1.00
N ILE A 310 -6.08 0.64 0.61
CA ILE A 310 -5.04 1.66 0.48
C ILE A 310 -5.43 2.72 -0.56
N ALA A 311 -5.97 2.30 -1.71
CA ALA A 311 -6.49 3.22 -2.71
C ALA A 311 -7.64 4.07 -2.16
N ALA A 312 -8.59 3.47 -1.46
CA ALA A 312 -9.74 4.18 -0.89
C ALA A 312 -9.36 5.19 0.20
N ARG A 313 -8.32 4.93 1.00
CA ARG A 313 -7.79 5.91 1.98
C ARG A 313 -7.33 7.21 1.32
N ARG A 314 -6.99 7.18 0.02
CA ARG A 314 -6.58 8.35 -0.75
C ARG A 314 -7.75 9.18 -1.27
N TYR A 315 -9.01 8.79 -1.04
CA TYR A 315 -10.20 9.52 -1.54
C TYR A 315 -10.27 10.99 -1.11
N LYS A 316 -9.57 11.37 -0.04
CA LYS A 316 -9.39 12.79 0.37
C LYS A 316 -8.68 13.65 -0.69
N THR A 317 -7.92 13.03 -1.59
CA THR A 317 -7.16 13.71 -2.64
C THR A 317 -8.02 13.91 -3.89
N PRO A 318 -8.35 15.16 -4.29
CA PRO A 318 -9.36 15.40 -5.33
C PRO A 318 -9.11 14.71 -6.68
N TRP A 319 -7.84 14.69 -7.13
CA TRP A 319 -7.50 14.15 -8.46
C TRP A 319 -7.67 12.63 -8.57
N CYS A 320 -7.71 11.88 -7.46
CA CYS A 320 -7.85 10.42 -7.49
C CYS A 320 -9.30 9.93 -7.29
N GLN A 321 -10.21 10.80 -6.85
CA GLN A 321 -11.58 10.43 -6.45
C GLN A 321 -12.35 9.67 -7.53
N THR A 322 -12.36 10.18 -8.76
CA THR A 322 -13.05 9.53 -9.89
C THR A 322 -12.45 8.15 -10.20
N VAL A 323 -11.13 7.99 -10.08
CA VAL A 323 -10.48 6.70 -10.31
C VAL A 323 -10.87 5.70 -9.22
N ILE A 324 -10.91 6.14 -7.95
CA ILE A 324 -11.35 5.32 -6.83
C ILE A 324 -12.83 4.93 -6.97
N ASP A 325 -13.71 5.86 -7.36
CA ASP A 325 -15.12 5.56 -7.62
C ASP A 325 -15.27 4.39 -8.60
N ILE A 326 -14.55 4.47 -9.73
CA ILE A 326 -14.61 3.47 -10.79
C ILE A 326 -14.01 2.14 -10.30
N LEU A 327 -12.88 2.20 -9.59
CA LEU A 327 -12.18 1.02 -9.09
C LEU A 327 -13.00 0.25 -8.05
N VAL A 328 -13.55 0.94 -7.04
CA VAL A 328 -14.33 0.31 -5.97
C VAL A 328 -15.66 -0.19 -6.52
N LYS A 329 -16.31 0.56 -7.43
CA LYS A 329 -17.48 0.06 -8.15
C LYS A 329 -17.16 -1.24 -8.91
N HIS A 330 -16.04 -1.27 -9.62
CA HIS A 330 -15.63 -2.47 -10.37
C HIS A 330 -15.38 -3.68 -9.45
N ALA A 331 -14.79 -3.46 -8.27
CA ALA A 331 -14.63 -4.51 -7.27
C ALA A 331 -15.99 -5.03 -6.76
N PHE A 332 -16.93 -4.12 -6.47
CA PHE A 332 -18.30 -4.47 -6.08
C PHE A 332 -19.07 -5.23 -7.17
N ASP A 333 -18.98 -4.80 -8.44
CA ASP A 333 -19.61 -5.49 -9.56
C ASP A 333 -19.04 -6.93 -9.76
N ASN A 334 -17.83 -7.20 -9.25
CA ASN A 334 -17.16 -8.51 -9.28
C ASN A 334 -17.07 -9.18 -7.90
N VAL A 335 -17.93 -8.79 -6.94
CA VAL A 335 -17.86 -9.25 -5.54
C VAL A 335 -17.93 -10.77 -5.38
N ALA A 336 -18.61 -11.49 -6.29
CA ALA A 336 -18.69 -12.94 -6.29
C ALA A 336 -17.33 -13.67 -6.46
N ARG A 337 -16.27 -12.97 -6.88
CA ARG A 337 -14.90 -13.52 -6.97
C ARG A 337 -14.15 -13.55 -5.63
N PHE A 338 -14.70 -12.87 -4.62
CA PHE A 338 -14.16 -12.78 -3.27
C PHE A 338 -14.95 -13.69 -2.32
N THR A 339 -14.33 -14.04 -1.20
CA THR A 339 -14.93 -14.85 -0.13
C THR A 339 -15.88 -14.01 0.74
N SER A 340 -16.78 -14.67 1.46
CA SER A 340 -17.89 -14.05 2.20
C SER A 340 -17.51 -12.81 3.01
N GLN A 341 -16.44 -12.84 3.80
CA GLN A 341 -16.04 -11.69 4.63
C GLN A 341 -15.43 -10.57 3.79
N GLN A 342 -14.68 -10.93 2.75
CA GLN A 342 -14.15 -9.98 1.78
C GLN A 342 -15.29 -9.31 0.98
N ARG A 343 -16.39 -10.04 0.71
CA ARG A 343 -17.59 -9.44 0.11
C ARG A 343 -18.15 -8.37 1.03
N ASP A 344 -18.36 -8.69 2.30
CA ASP A 344 -18.83 -7.71 3.29
C ASP A 344 -17.91 -6.48 3.39
N ALA A 345 -16.60 -6.68 3.34
CA ALA A 345 -15.62 -5.60 3.33
C ALA A 345 -15.76 -4.71 2.08
N ILE A 346 -15.90 -5.32 0.89
CA ILE A 346 -16.12 -4.60 -0.37
C ILE A 346 -17.45 -3.84 -0.35
N GLU A 347 -18.52 -4.44 0.19
CA GLU A 347 -19.83 -3.80 0.28
C GLU A 347 -19.80 -2.56 1.19
N LYS A 348 -19.16 -2.68 2.37
CA LYS A 348 -18.93 -1.54 3.28
C LYS A 348 -18.08 -0.47 2.62
N LEU A 349 -17.03 -0.86 1.91
CA LEU A 349 -16.14 0.05 1.19
C LEU A 349 -16.90 0.81 0.10
N TRP A 350 -17.71 0.09 -0.69
CA TRP A 350 -18.54 0.66 -1.75
C TRP A 350 -19.58 1.62 -1.20
N ALA A 351 -20.27 1.26 -0.11
CA ALA A 351 -21.24 2.14 0.55
C ALA A 351 -20.58 3.46 0.98
N SER A 352 -19.41 3.39 1.61
CA SER A 352 -18.65 4.57 2.03
C SER A 352 -18.22 5.45 0.85
N VAL A 353 -17.63 4.87 -0.19
CA VAL A 353 -17.17 5.61 -1.38
C VAL A 353 -18.35 6.21 -2.14
N ARG A 354 -19.44 5.47 -2.31
CA ARG A 354 -20.66 5.94 -2.97
C ARG A 354 -21.28 7.12 -2.22
N GLU A 355 -21.32 7.06 -0.89
CA GLU A 355 -21.81 8.17 -0.07
C GLU A 355 -20.93 9.42 -0.23
N GLN A 356 -19.60 9.26 -0.22
CA GLN A 356 -18.66 10.35 -0.48
C GLN A 356 -18.79 10.91 -1.90
N GLN A 357 -19.04 10.07 -2.90
CA GLN A 357 -19.32 10.47 -4.28
C GLN A 357 -20.61 11.30 -4.37
N ILE A 358 -21.68 10.88 -3.67
CA ILE A 358 -22.95 11.62 -3.61
C ILE A 358 -22.74 12.97 -2.93
N ARG A 359 -22.04 13.03 -1.79
CA ARG A 359 -21.71 14.29 -1.09
C ARG A 359 -20.97 15.27 -1.99
N ARG A 360 -19.95 14.79 -2.71
CA ARG A 360 -19.19 15.59 -3.68
C ARG A 360 -20.07 16.13 -4.80
N LYS A 361 -20.98 15.31 -5.35
CA LYS A 361 -21.93 15.75 -6.39
C LYS A 361 -22.95 16.77 -5.89
N GLN A 362 -23.32 16.70 -4.61
CA GLN A 362 -24.26 17.62 -3.98
C GLN A 362 -23.61 18.92 -3.48
N GLY A 363 -22.28 19.07 -3.59
CA GLY A 363 -21.56 20.24 -3.07
C GLY A 363 -21.65 20.39 -1.55
N LYS A 364 -21.93 19.30 -0.81
CA LYS A 364 -22.02 19.33 0.66
C LYS A 364 -20.66 18.99 1.26
N SER A 365 -20.14 19.91 2.06
CA SER A 365 -18.92 19.69 2.85
C SER A 365 -19.12 18.59 3.90
N VAL A 366 -18.03 18.09 4.48
CA VAL A 366 -18.00 17.10 5.58
C VAL A 366 -18.84 17.54 6.79
N THR A 367 -19.04 18.85 6.96
CA THR A 367 -19.87 19.45 8.02
C THR A 367 -21.36 19.58 7.67
N GLY A 368 -21.79 19.09 6.50
CA GLY A 368 -23.17 19.20 6.03
C GLY A 368 -23.55 20.59 5.51
N LYS A 369 -22.65 21.58 5.58
CA LYS A 369 -22.85 22.91 4.96
C LYS A 369 -22.61 22.83 3.46
N LEU A 370 -23.44 23.57 2.70
CA LEU A 370 -23.22 23.79 1.27
C LEU A 370 -21.87 24.48 1.11
N ASP A 371 -20.94 23.83 0.41
CA ASP A 371 -19.64 24.40 0.08
C ASP A 371 -19.89 25.44 -1.02
N VAL A 372 -19.99 26.70 -0.61
CA VAL A 372 -20.21 27.83 -1.51
C VAL A 372 -19.03 27.85 -2.48
N ASN A 373 -19.28 27.65 -3.77
CA ASN A 373 -18.20 27.56 -4.75
C ASN A 373 -17.38 28.85 -4.71
N ALA A 374 -16.07 28.81 -5.00
CA ALA A 374 -15.21 30.00 -4.97
C ALA A 374 -15.77 31.15 -5.83
N PHE A 375 -16.50 30.81 -6.90
CA PHE A 375 -17.26 31.76 -7.72
C PHE A 375 -18.43 32.41 -6.97
N GLU A 376 -19.26 31.63 -6.28
CA GLU A 376 -20.38 32.13 -5.48
C GLU A 376 -19.90 32.97 -4.29
N TRP A 377 -18.76 32.58 -3.69
CA TRP A 377 -18.11 33.37 -2.65
C TRP A 377 -17.59 34.70 -3.18
N LEU A 378 -16.97 34.70 -4.37
CA LEU A 378 -16.57 35.93 -5.06
C LEU A 378 -17.78 36.79 -5.45
N GLN A 379 -18.84 36.17 -5.97
CA GLN A 379 -20.06 36.83 -6.36
C GLN A 379 -20.73 37.49 -5.15
N GLN A 380 -20.81 36.80 -4.02
CA GLN A 380 -21.34 37.34 -2.78
C GLN A 380 -20.47 38.50 -2.28
N LYS A 381 -19.14 38.34 -2.30
CA LYS A 381 -18.19 39.40 -1.96
C LYS A 381 -18.41 40.66 -2.81
N TYR A 382 -18.44 40.52 -4.14
CA TYR A 382 -18.62 41.66 -5.05
C TYR A 382 -20.06 42.18 -5.11
N SER A 383 -21.06 41.37 -4.77
CA SER A 383 -22.47 41.80 -4.70
C SER A 383 -22.70 42.82 -3.59
N THR A 384 -21.90 42.74 -2.52
CA THR A 384 -21.95 43.69 -1.39
C THR A 384 -20.98 44.86 -1.54
N GLU A 385 -20.11 44.81 -2.55
CA GLU A 385 -19.05 45.80 -2.74
C GLU A 385 -19.57 46.98 -3.56
N LYS A 386 -19.51 48.20 -3.00
CA LYS A 386 -20.02 49.40 -3.65
C LYS A 386 -19.13 49.78 -4.83
N ILE A 387 -19.67 49.66 -6.04
CA ILE A 387 -19.03 50.13 -7.27
C ILE A 387 -19.17 51.66 -7.31
N SER A 388 -18.05 52.38 -7.29
CA SER A 388 -18.05 53.83 -7.44
C SER A 388 -18.57 54.21 -8.84
N ILE A 389 -19.24 55.36 -8.97
CA ILE A 389 -19.78 55.91 -10.23
C ILE A 389 -18.71 56.00 -11.34
N ARG A 390 -17.43 56.02 -10.97
CA ARG A 390 -16.27 55.98 -11.89
C ARG A 390 -15.75 54.56 -12.22
N HIS A 391 -16.52 53.51 -11.95
CA HIS A 391 -16.19 52.10 -12.23
C HIS A 391 -14.93 51.57 -11.49
N SER A 392 -14.55 52.16 -10.35
CA SER A 392 -13.48 51.61 -9.50
C SER A 392 -14.05 50.75 -8.37
N VAL A 393 -13.57 49.51 -8.25
CA VAL A 393 -13.82 48.62 -7.10
C VAL A 393 -12.82 48.92 -5.98
N GLY A 394 -13.31 49.15 -4.76
CA GLY A 394 -12.50 49.44 -3.57
C GLY A 394 -12.46 50.93 -3.20
N ALA A 395 -13.55 51.45 -2.63
CA ALA A 395 -13.63 52.81 -2.10
C ALA A 395 -13.41 52.89 -0.58
N SER A 396 -12.63 51.97 0.01
CA SER A 396 -12.14 52.13 1.38
C SER A 396 -10.74 52.74 1.28
N GLY A 397 -10.69 54.07 1.42
CA GLY A 397 -9.54 54.91 1.12
C GLY A 397 -8.36 54.74 2.07
N ASP A 398 -7.63 53.63 1.97
CA ASP A 398 -6.41 53.42 2.76
C ASP A 398 -5.22 52.87 1.94
N ARG A 399 -5.23 53.07 0.62
CA ARG A 399 -4.03 52.88 -0.21
C ARG A 399 -3.44 54.24 -0.56
N ARG A 400 -2.51 54.71 0.26
CA ARG A 400 -1.53 55.72 -0.15
C ARG A 400 -0.74 55.14 -1.32
N CYS A 401 -1.10 55.52 -2.55
CA CYS A 401 -0.24 55.31 -3.71
C CYS A 401 1.10 56.02 -3.43
N GLN A 402 2.16 55.26 -3.15
CA GLN A 402 3.51 55.79 -3.28
C GLN A 402 3.74 56.07 -4.76
N GLN A 403 3.60 57.34 -5.11
CA GLN A 403 3.99 57.86 -6.40
C GLN A 403 5.52 57.72 -6.51
N TRP A 404 5.97 56.71 -7.25
CA TRP A 404 7.37 56.59 -7.64
C TRP A 404 7.67 57.71 -8.63
N LEU A 405 8.35 58.75 -8.16
CA LEU A 405 8.99 59.77 -8.99
C LEU A 405 10.50 59.50 -8.96
N GLY A 406 11.04 59.09 -10.11
CA GLY A 406 12.47 59.09 -10.40
C GLY A 406 13.23 57.86 -9.95
#